data_AF-A0A9E7KHW3-F1
#
_entry.id   AF-A0A9E7KHW3-F1
#
_cell.length_a   1.000
_cell.length_b   1.000
_cell.length_c   1.000
_cell.angle_alpha   90.00
_cell.angle_beta   90.00
_cell.angle_gamma   90.00
#
_symmetry.space_group_name_H-M   'P 1'
#
loop_
_entity.id
_entity.type
_entity.pdbx_description
1 polymer ?
#
loop_
_entity_poly.entity_id
_entity_poly.type
_entity_poly.pdbx_seq_one_letter_code
_entity_poly.pdbx_strand_id
1 'polypeptide(L)' 'MNRSRGFTLLAVVPLLLVVAGAIESPQYTVVHSESDFEVRLYRASVWMSAPTDEISFEKATKFGFHRTSKELI' A
#
# COMPACT_ATOMS: atom_id res chain seq x y z
N MET A 1 23.64 -13.14 -36.05
CA MET A 1 24.39 -12.49 -34.94
C MET A 1 23.39 -11.85 -34.00
N ASN A 2 23.18 -12.48 -32.84
CA ASN A 2 22.09 -12.23 -31.89
C ASN A 2 22.39 -10.97 -31.04
N ARG A 3 21.88 -9.79 -31.45
CA ARG A 3 22.15 -8.50 -30.79
C ARG A 3 20.91 -7.84 -30.18
N SER A 4 19.87 -8.63 -29.88
CA SER A 4 18.63 -8.11 -29.26
C SER A 4 18.55 -8.40 -27.76
N ARG A 5 19.28 -9.41 -27.24
CA ARG A 5 19.20 -9.82 -25.83
C ARG A 5 19.67 -8.74 -24.85
N GLY A 6 20.70 -7.95 -25.23
CA GLY A 6 21.28 -6.91 -24.36
C GLY A 6 20.36 -5.71 -24.15
N PHE A 7 19.65 -5.26 -25.19
CA PHE A 7 18.74 -4.12 -25.09
C PHE A 7 17.45 -4.45 -24.32
N THR A 8 16.93 -5.66 -24.48
CA THR A 8 15.73 -6.10 -23.73
C THR A 8 16.03 -6.24 -22.24
N LEU A 9 17.18 -6.79 -21.86
CA LEU A 9 17.59 -6.87 -20.44
C LEU A 9 17.82 -5.49 -19.82
N LEU A 10 18.42 -4.54 -20.56
CA LEU A 10 18.76 -3.21 -20.06
C LEU A 10 17.52 -2.34 -19.76
N ALA A 11 16.40 -2.56 -20.45
CA ALA A 11 15.15 -1.82 -20.21
C ALA A 11 14.23 -2.49 -19.17
N VAL A 12 14.25 -3.83 -19.08
CA VAL A 12 13.39 -4.59 -18.17
C VAL A 12 13.88 -4.51 -16.71
N VAL A 13 15.20 -4.55 -16.49
CA VAL A 13 15.78 -4.46 -15.14
C VAL A 13 15.46 -3.15 -14.40
N PRO A 14 15.63 -1.94 -15.00
CA PRO A 14 15.27 -0.71 -14.33
C PRO A 14 13.75 -0.56 -14.12
N LEU A 15 12.92 -1.10 -15.03
CA LEU A 15 11.46 -1.12 -14.84
C LEU A 15 11.05 -1.96 -13.62
N LEU A 16 11.67 -3.13 -13.45
CA LEU A 16 11.42 -4.00 -12.28
C LEU A 16 11.88 -3.35 -10.97
N LEU A 17 13.00 -2.60 -10.99
CA LEU A 17 13.50 -1.88 -9.81
C LEU A 17 12.61 -0.71 -9.40
N VAL A 18 12.00 0.00 -10.36
CA VAL A 18 11.05 1.10 -10.09
C VAL A 18 9.76 0.58 -9.44
N VAL A 19 9.28 -0.60 -9.86
CA VAL A 19 8.07 -1.21 -9.28
C VAL A 19 8.33 -1.75 -7.87
N ALA A 20 9.54 -2.22 -7.57
CA ALA A 20 9.90 -2.78 -6.27
C ALA A 20 10.04 -1.73 -5.13
N GLY A 21 10.11 -0.44 -5.45
CA GLY A 21 10.33 0.63 -4.46
C GLY A 21 9.07 1.38 -4.01
N ALA A 22 7.91 1.07 -4.58
CA ALA A 22 6.67 1.76 -4.23
C ALA A 22 6.04 1.18 -2.96
N ILE A 23 5.59 2.03 -2.03
CA ILE A 23 4.79 1.60 -0.88
C ILE A 23 3.44 1.11 -1.39
N GLU A 24 3.15 -0.17 -1.16
CA GLU A 24 1.86 -0.74 -1.53
C GLU A 24 0.73 -0.04 -0.77
N SER A 25 -0.35 0.26 -1.48
CA SER A 25 -1.57 0.84 -0.90
C SER A 25 -2.80 0.02 -1.32
N PRO A 26 -3.83 -0.03 -0.47
CA PRO A 26 -5.09 -0.69 -0.81
C PRO A 26 -5.66 -0.13 -2.11
N GLN A 27 -5.97 -1.01 -3.06
CA GLN A 27 -6.49 -0.62 -4.35
C GLN A 27 -7.98 -0.23 -4.26
N TYR A 28 -8.34 0.88 -4.89
CA TYR A 28 -9.72 1.38 -4.96
C TYR A 28 -10.03 2.03 -6.31
N THR A 29 -11.33 2.20 -6.59
CA THR A 29 -11.83 3.01 -7.71
C THR A 29 -12.60 4.20 -7.15
N VAL A 30 -12.33 5.40 -7.67
CA VAL A 30 -13.10 6.59 -7.33
C VAL A 30 -14.44 6.53 -8.08
N VAL A 31 -15.52 6.45 -7.33
CA VAL A 31 -16.88 6.42 -7.87
C VAL A 31 -17.42 7.82 -8.09
N HIS A 32 -17.03 8.75 -7.22
CA HIS A 32 -17.47 10.14 -7.23
C HIS A 32 -16.47 11.01 -6.47
N SER A 33 -16.33 12.27 -6.89
CA SER A 33 -15.40 13.24 -6.30
C SER A 33 -16.04 14.62 -6.34
N GLU A 34 -16.00 15.31 -5.22
CA GLU A 34 -16.46 16.68 -5.02
C GLU A 34 -15.32 17.51 -4.41
N SER A 35 -15.51 18.83 -4.24
CA SER A 35 -14.46 19.69 -3.67
C SER A 35 -14.03 19.28 -2.26
N ASP A 36 -14.97 18.72 -1.49
CA ASP A 36 -14.79 18.50 -0.05
C ASP A 36 -14.66 17.02 0.31
N PHE A 37 -14.96 16.09 -0.62
CA PHE A 37 -14.91 14.66 -0.36
C PHE A 37 -14.75 13.79 -1.62
N GLU A 38 -14.39 12.53 -1.41
CA GLU A 38 -14.29 11.50 -2.46
C GLU A 38 -14.94 10.19 -2.00
N VAL A 39 -15.64 9.53 -2.91
CA VAL A 39 -16.25 8.20 -2.70
C VAL A 39 -15.35 7.13 -3.33
N ARG A 40 -14.78 6.27 -2.48
CA ARG A 40 -13.86 5.19 -2.90
C ARG A 40 -14.49 3.81 -2.72
N LEU A 41 -14.52 3.02 -3.79
CA LEU A 41 -14.85 1.59 -3.75
C LEU A 41 -13.58 0.77 -3.62
N TYR A 42 -13.33 0.21 -2.44
CA TYR A 42 -12.18 -0.67 -2.19
C TYR A 42 -12.43 -2.09 -2.70
N ARG A 43 -11.37 -2.72 -3.21
CA ARG A 43 -11.39 -4.15 -3.53
C ARG A 43 -11.37 -4.99 -2.26
N ALA A 44 -11.72 -6.27 -2.40
CA ALA A 44 -11.56 -7.24 -1.32
C ALA A 44 -10.07 -7.35 -0.93
N SER A 45 -9.77 -7.10 0.34
CA SER A 45 -8.42 -7.05 0.89
C SER A 45 -8.43 -7.62 2.32
N VAL A 46 -7.29 -8.13 2.76
CA VAL A 46 -7.09 -8.58 4.15
C VAL A 46 -6.42 -7.45 4.93
N TRP A 47 -6.85 -7.26 6.17
CA TRP A 47 -6.34 -6.22 7.07
C TRP A 47 -5.91 -6.84 8.39
N MET A 48 -4.81 -6.32 8.95
CA MET A 48 -4.40 -6.65 10.31
C MET A 48 -4.98 -5.60 11.27
N SER A 49 -5.70 -6.06 12.30
CA SER A 49 -6.39 -5.18 13.24
C SER A 49 -5.92 -5.39 14.67
N ALA A 50 -5.89 -4.33 15.46
CA ALA A 50 -5.50 -4.37 16.86
C ALA A 50 -6.57 -3.71 17.77
N PRO A 51 -7.62 -4.44 18.23
CA PRO A 51 -8.60 -3.90 19.17
C PRO A 51 -7.96 -3.45 20.51
N THR A 52 -8.55 -2.41 21.10
CA THR A 52 -8.13 -1.78 22.37
C THR A 52 -9.34 -1.19 23.10
N ASP A 53 -9.29 -1.18 24.43
CA ASP A 53 -10.35 -0.65 25.30
C ASP A 53 -10.09 0.82 25.72
N GLU A 54 -9.10 1.47 25.11
CA GLU A 54 -8.75 2.87 25.37
C GLU A 54 -9.84 3.83 24.85
N ILE A 55 -10.25 4.77 25.70
CA ILE A 55 -11.28 5.78 25.37
C ILE A 55 -10.69 6.91 24.50
N SER A 56 -9.39 7.19 24.64
CA SER A 56 -8.72 8.22 23.86
C SER A 56 -8.31 7.69 22.50
N PHE A 57 -8.80 8.32 21.43
CA PHE A 57 -8.46 7.98 20.05
C PHE A 57 -6.94 8.03 19.79
N GLU A 58 -6.25 9.03 20.35
CA GLU A 58 -4.80 9.20 20.19
C GLU A 58 -4.04 8.02 20.83
N LYS A 59 -4.36 7.69 22.09
CA LYS A 59 -3.72 6.57 22.79
C LYS A 59 -4.04 5.23 22.12
N ALA A 60 -5.31 5.02 21.77
CA ALA A 60 -5.78 3.83 21.07
C ALA A 60 -5.00 3.61 19.76
N THR A 61 -4.84 4.67 18.95
CA THR A 61 -4.12 4.61 17.68
C THR A 61 -2.64 4.31 17.89
N LYS A 62 -1.99 4.98 18.84
CA LYS A 62 -0.56 4.76 19.14
C LYS A 62 -0.29 3.32 19.59
N PHE A 63 -1.10 2.80 20.51
CA PHE A 63 -0.94 1.42 20.98
C PHE A 63 -1.28 0.39 19.92
N GLY A 64 -2.36 0.60 19.16
CA GLY A 64 -2.76 -0.27 18.05
C GLY A 64 -1.67 -0.34 16.97
N PHE A 65 -1.14 0.82 16.54
CA PHE A 65 -0.07 0.88 15.57
C PHE A 65 1.18 0.13 16.05
N HIS A 66 1.62 0.37 17.29
CA HIS A 66 2.76 -0.35 17.86
C HIS A 66 2.55 -1.86 17.94
N ARG A 67 1.32 -2.34 18.11
CA ARG A 67 1.02 -3.78 18.13
C ARG A 67 1.08 -4.38 16.73
N THR A 68 0.41 -3.76 15.76
CA THR A 68 0.40 -4.23 14.37
C THR A 68 1.78 -4.17 13.72
N SER A 69 2.56 -3.11 13.99
CA SER A 69 3.89 -2.96 13.37
C SER A 69 4.91 -3.99 13.85
N LYS A 70 4.73 -4.54 15.05
CA LYS A 70 5.60 -5.61 15.58
C LYS A 70 5.37 -6.96 14.91
N GLU A 71 4.19 -7.17 14.34
CA GLU A 71 3.83 -8.42 13.67
C GLU A 71 4.17 -8.38 12.17
N LEU A 72 4.30 -7.17 11.60
CA LEU A 72 4.56 -6.94 10.18
C LEU A 72 6.07 -6.91 9.83
N ILE A 73 6.96 -6.91 10.83
CA ILE A 73 8.44 -6.86 10.69
C ILE A 73 9.05 -8.04 11.44
#